data_AF-A0A9D2F3U8-F1
#
_entry.id   AF-A0A9D2F3U8-F1
#
_cell.length_a   1.000
_cell.length_b   1.000
_cell.length_c   1.000
_cell.angle_alpha   90.00
_cell.angle_beta   90.00
_cell.angle_gamma   90.00
#
_symmetry.space_group_name_H-M   'P 1'
#
loop_
_entity.id
_entity.type
_entity.pdbx_description
1 polymer ?
#
loop_
_entity_poly.entity_id
_entity_poly.type
_entity_poly.pdbx_seq_one_letter_code
_entity_poly.pdbx_strand_id
1 'polypeptide(L)'
;MSQHNFPYTMRDVVSLLPLRIRRRRALSIDVDCPFCGDTKGKMNINFEKQVFNCNRCRTHGGMVELYAKFFGISNTQANAEIFSVVCRHEAPRMAPVPVLLPKAAVREAKRANALAIDQTFRTLLALLPLADSHHSDLHRRGLNDDQIEQSLYRSVPAFGYRALAAQLLQMGCQLEGVPGFYRAKDGSWTLACTPRRTGYFVPVFSVGGLLQGCQIRVDHPGESGGKYIWLSSAERNGGVTSGSPVHFVGNPADATVWITEGPLKATVAACLSGHSFLAVAGANQLGSLPDALACLKGFGCRNVCEAFDMDKLQNPHVAAGAQKVLELAKSMGFAVRQIRWDPRYKGIDDYLLSKRQEN
;
A
#
# COMPACT_ATOMS: atom_id res chain seq x y z
N MET A 1 40.23 7.22 1.03
CA MET A 1 40.51 8.02 -0.17
C MET A 1 39.58 9.23 -0.19
N SER A 2 40.18 10.39 0.11
CA SER A 2 39.73 11.78 0.00
C SER A 2 38.27 12.14 0.33
N GLN A 3 38.04 12.55 1.58
CA GLN A 3 37.02 13.55 1.89
C GLN A 3 37.41 14.83 1.14
N HIS A 4 36.70 15.17 0.05
CA HIS A 4 36.80 16.49 -0.55
C HIS A 4 36.32 17.51 0.49
N ASN A 5 37.25 18.24 1.08
CA ASN A 5 36.96 19.25 2.10
C ASN A 5 36.41 20.49 1.39
N PHE A 6 35.11 20.48 1.10
CA PHE A 6 34.44 21.66 0.55
C PHE A 6 34.43 22.76 1.63
N PRO A 7 34.67 24.04 1.25
CA PRO A 7 34.69 25.17 2.18
C PRO A 7 33.28 25.64 2.58
N TYR A 8 32.26 24.83 2.27
CA TYR A 8 30.86 25.08 2.54
C TYR A 8 30.13 23.74 2.73
N THR A 9 28.94 23.80 3.31
CA THR A 9 28.13 22.66 3.70
C THR A 9 26.80 22.60 2.96
N MET A 10 26.09 21.49 3.12
CA MET A 10 24.74 21.27 2.61
C MET A 10 23.76 22.31 3.18
N ARG A 11 24.01 22.82 4.39
CA ARG A 11 23.18 23.89 4.98
C ARG A 11 23.33 25.19 4.22
N ASP A 12 24.56 25.52 3.81
CA ASP A 12 24.85 26.69 3.00
C ASP A 12 24.20 26.56 1.62
N VAL A 13 24.32 25.40 0.97
CA VAL A 13 23.64 25.19 -0.32
C VAL A 13 22.11 25.27 -0.19
N VAL A 14 21.52 24.73 0.88
CA VAL A 14 20.07 24.79 1.10
C VAL A 14 19.59 26.22 1.32
N SER A 15 20.37 27.09 1.96
CA SER A 15 19.98 28.49 2.17
C SER A 15 19.94 29.30 0.87
N LEU A 16 20.67 28.88 -0.15
CA LEU A 16 20.66 29.47 -1.49
C LEU A 16 19.46 29.06 -2.34
N LEU A 17 18.69 28.05 -1.91
CA LEU A 17 17.60 27.47 -2.69
C LEU A 17 16.24 27.74 -2.03
N PRO A 18 15.21 28.16 -2.79
CA PRO A 18 13.87 28.43 -2.26
C PRO A 18 13.09 27.11 -2.02
N LEU A 19 13.61 26.23 -1.18
CA LEU A 19 13.01 24.93 -0.89
C LEU A 19 11.91 25.04 0.16
N ARG A 20 10.72 24.48 -0.15
CA ARG A 20 9.62 24.39 0.82
C ARG A 20 9.84 23.24 1.80
N ILE A 21 10.19 23.58 3.04
CA ILE A 21 10.41 22.62 4.12
C ILE A 21 9.06 22.13 4.67
N ARG A 22 8.88 20.81 4.73
CA ARG A 22 7.68 20.16 5.30
C ARG A 22 7.90 19.60 6.68
N ARG A 23 9.08 19.04 6.94
CA ARG A 23 9.44 18.48 8.25
C ARG A 23 10.92 18.75 8.54
N ARG A 24 11.20 19.16 9.78
CA ARG A 24 12.56 19.29 10.31
C ARG A 24 12.85 18.12 11.25
N ARG A 25 14.04 17.55 11.15
CA ARG A 25 14.59 16.55 12.08
C ARG A 25 15.97 17.03 12.53
N ALA A 26 16.55 16.39 13.55
CA ALA A 26 17.83 16.78 14.12
C ALA A 26 18.95 16.92 13.06
N LEU A 27 19.08 15.95 12.15
CA LEU A 27 20.18 15.89 11.17
C LEU A 27 19.72 15.97 9.70
N SER A 28 18.41 16.15 9.45
CA SER A 28 17.88 16.17 8.09
C SER A 28 16.58 16.97 7.99
N ILE A 29 16.24 17.40 6.77
CA ILE A 29 14.94 17.98 6.45
C ILE A 29 14.24 17.17 5.36
N ASP A 30 12.91 17.14 5.43
CA ASP A 30 12.06 16.65 4.35
C ASP A 30 11.42 17.86 3.65
N VAL A 31 11.63 17.98 2.35
CA VAL A 31 11.22 19.11 1.51
C VAL A 31 10.39 18.66 0.32
N ASP A 32 9.61 19.58 -0.23
CA ASP A 32 8.98 19.39 -1.54
C ASP A 32 10.08 19.22 -2.60
N CYS A 33 9.94 18.22 -3.47
CA CYS A 33 10.98 17.91 -4.44
C CYS A 33 10.89 18.87 -5.63
N PRO A 34 11.88 19.76 -5.85
CA PRO A 34 11.85 20.70 -6.97
C PRO A 34 11.99 20.00 -8.33
N PHE A 35 12.48 18.76 -8.36
CA PHE A 35 12.75 18.01 -9.59
C PHE A 35 11.54 17.25 -10.15
N CYS A 36 10.60 16.82 -9.30
CA CYS A 36 9.44 16.05 -9.74
C CYS A 36 8.09 16.64 -9.31
N GLY A 37 8.11 17.80 -8.65
CA GLY A 37 6.90 18.51 -8.21
C GLY A 37 6.13 17.77 -7.10
N ASP A 38 6.75 16.84 -6.38
CA ASP A 38 6.13 16.22 -5.20
C ASP A 38 6.02 17.25 -4.08
N THR A 39 4.79 17.47 -3.60
CA THR A 39 4.46 18.45 -2.54
C THR A 39 4.23 17.80 -1.18
N LYS A 40 4.54 16.50 -1.05
CA LYS A 40 4.29 15.69 0.16
C LYS A 40 5.57 15.51 1.00
N GLY A 41 6.62 16.30 0.75
CA GLY A 41 7.86 16.22 1.50
C GLY A 41 8.63 14.91 1.27
N LYS A 42 8.63 14.33 0.06
CA LYS A 42 9.30 13.04 -0.20
C LYS A 42 10.80 13.14 -0.54
N MET A 43 11.35 14.35 -0.63
CA MET A 43 12.79 14.57 -0.78
C MET A 43 13.43 14.84 0.58
N ASN A 44 14.35 13.97 0.98
CA ASN A 44 15.13 14.14 2.21
C ASN A 44 16.48 14.79 1.87
N ILE A 45 16.91 15.74 2.67
CA ILE A 45 18.25 16.33 2.65
C ILE A 45 18.88 16.07 4.01
N ASN A 46 20.02 15.37 4.02
CA ASN A 46 20.74 15.00 5.23
C ASN A 46 22.00 15.87 5.36
N PHE A 47 22.10 16.61 6.46
CA PHE A 47 23.18 17.56 6.71
C PHE A 47 24.43 16.92 7.30
N GLU A 48 24.35 15.71 7.84
CA GLU A 48 25.53 14.99 8.33
C GLU A 48 26.22 14.29 7.16
N LYS A 49 25.43 13.60 6.33
CA LYS A 49 25.89 12.87 5.16
C LYS A 49 26.15 13.75 3.93
N GLN A 50 25.78 15.03 3.98
CA GLN A 50 25.93 16.01 2.89
C GLN A 50 25.28 15.55 1.56
N VAL A 51 24.14 14.84 1.66
CA VAL A 51 23.43 14.26 0.50
C VAL A 51 21.94 14.57 0.52
N PHE A 52 21.33 14.56 -0.66
CA PHE A 52 19.89 14.55 -0.81
C PHE A 52 19.42 13.30 -1.56
N ASN A 53 18.18 12.88 -1.31
CA ASN A 53 17.53 11.79 -2.02
C ASN A 53 16.02 11.99 -2.05
N CYS A 54 15.43 11.93 -3.24
CA CYS A 54 13.98 11.92 -3.42
C CYS A 54 13.44 10.49 -3.53
N ASN A 55 12.62 10.09 -2.57
CA ASN A 55 11.99 8.77 -2.56
C ASN A 55 10.96 8.58 -3.69
N ARG A 56 10.54 9.68 -4.34
CA ARG A 56 9.57 9.67 -5.44
C ARG A 56 10.25 9.49 -6.81
N CYS A 57 11.09 10.44 -7.23
CA CYS A 57 11.73 10.42 -8.54
C CYS A 57 13.11 9.77 -8.55
N ARG A 58 13.64 9.37 -7.38
CA ARG A 58 14.99 8.78 -7.22
C ARG A 58 16.15 9.70 -7.58
N THR A 59 15.90 10.98 -7.85
CA THR A 59 16.97 11.98 -7.94
C THR A 59 17.67 12.07 -6.59
N HIS A 60 19.00 11.95 -6.61
CA HIS A 60 19.87 12.01 -5.45
C HIS A 60 21.19 12.67 -5.85
N GLY A 61 22.02 12.97 -4.86
CA GLY A 61 23.34 13.53 -5.07
C GLY A 61 23.89 14.24 -3.84
N GLY A 62 25.08 14.82 -3.99
CA GLY A 62 25.72 15.67 -2.99
C GLY A 62 25.28 17.14 -3.06
N MET A 63 25.95 17.98 -2.29
CA MET A 63 25.71 19.43 -2.19
C MET A 63 25.74 20.14 -3.55
N VAL A 64 26.85 19.99 -4.29
CA VAL A 64 27.05 20.62 -5.61
C VAL A 64 26.01 20.16 -6.61
N GLU A 65 25.70 18.86 -6.60
CA GLU A 65 24.71 18.27 -7.50
C GLU A 65 23.29 18.77 -7.23
N LEU A 66 22.93 19.08 -5.96
CA LEU A 66 21.63 19.65 -5.65
C LEU A 66 21.47 21.01 -6.35
N TYR A 67 22.47 21.88 -6.22
CA TYR A 67 22.48 23.21 -6.82
C TYR A 67 22.52 23.13 -8.35
N ALA A 68 23.44 22.32 -8.89
CA ALA A 68 23.60 22.12 -10.33
C ALA A 68 22.30 21.67 -10.98
N LYS A 69 21.63 20.67 -10.40
CA LYS A 69 20.34 20.16 -10.90
C LYS A 69 19.20 21.15 -10.74
N PHE A 70 19.21 21.98 -9.69
CA PHE A 70 18.18 23.00 -9.49
C PHE A 70 18.23 24.09 -10.56
N PHE A 71 19.43 24.54 -10.91
CA PHE A 71 19.64 25.59 -11.91
C PHE A 71 19.85 25.08 -13.34
N GLY A 72 19.97 23.77 -13.54
CA GLY A 72 20.22 23.16 -14.86
C GLY A 72 21.62 23.47 -15.41
N ILE A 73 22.63 23.57 -14.54
CA ILE A 73 24.02 23.90 -14.88
C ILE A 73 24.97 22.74 -14.60
N SER A 74 26.23 22.85 -15.04
CA SER A 74 27.26 21.84 -14.75
C SER A 74 27.71 21.86 -13.29
N ASN A 75 28.23 20.74 -12.77
CA ASN A 75 28.78 20.67 -11.42
C ASN A 75 29.97 21.64 -11.22
N THR A 76 30.81 21.84 -12.23
CA THR A 76 31.94 22.79 -12.18
C THR A 76 31.44 24.21 -12.00
N GLN A 77 30.43 24.61 -12.77
CA GLN A 77 29.80 25.92 -12.66
C GLN A 77 29.09 26.09 -11.32
N ALA A 78 28.31 25.10 -10.90
CA ALA A 78 27.63 25.12 -9.61
C ALA A 78 28.61 25.27 -8.44
N ASN A 79 29.73 24.53 -8.45
CA ASN A 79 30.75 24.64 -7.42
C ASN A 79 31.36 26.05 -7.37
N ALA A 80 31.63 26.66 -8.53
CA ALA A 80 32.16 28.03 -8.60
C ALA A 80 31.15 29.06 -8.08
N GLU A 81 29.88 28.95 -8.47
CA GLU A 81 28.80 29.83 -8.02
C GLU A 81 28.53 29.69 -6.51
N ILE A 82 28.48 28.46 -5.98
CA ILE A 82 28.32 28.24 -4.53
C ILE A 82 29.51 28.85 -3.77
N PHE A 83 30.74 28.61 -4.24
CA PHE A 83 31.92 29.14 -3.58
C PHE A 83 31.93 30.68 -3.57
N SER A 84 31.53 31.33 -4.67
CA SER A 84 31.53 32.78 -4.75
C SER A 84 30.49 33.40 -3.80
N VAL A 85 29.31 32.81 -3.70
CA VAL A 85 28.26 33.30 -2.80
C VAL A 85 28.57 32.99 -1.34
N VAL A 86 28.96 31.76 -1.01
CA VAL A 86 29.14 31.33 0.39
C VAL A 86 30.47 31.81 0.98
N CYS A 87 31.56 31.76 0.21
CA CYS A 87 32.90 32.08 0.71
C CYS A 87 33.32 33.52 0.40
N ARG A 88 32.84 34.13 -0.69
CA ARG A 88 33.15 35.52 -1.06
C ARG A 88 32.01 36.51 -0.84
N HIS A 89 30.86 36.04 -0.34
CA HIS A 89 29.70 36.87 -0.03
C HIS A 89 29.17 37.67 -1.23
N GLU A 90 29.34 37.13 -2.44
CA GLU A 90 28.76 37.69 -3.66
C GLU A 90 27.23 37.52 -3.67
N ALA A 91 26.54 38.34 -4.46
CA ALA A 91 25.09 38.27 -4.55
C ALA A 91 24.63 36.92 -5.14
N PRO A 92 23.67 36.22 -4.50
CA PRO A 92 23.17 34.95 -5.00
C PRO A 92 22.44 35.14 -6.33
N ARG A 93 22.61 34.16 -7.23
CA ARG A 93 21.80 34.06 -8.44
C ARG A 93 20.32 34.05 -8.08
N MET A 94 19.53 34.85 -8.78
CA MET A 94 18.07 34.79 -8.65
C MET A 94 17.59 33.38 -9.01
N ALA A 95 16.92 32.72 -8.06
CA ALA A 95 16.33 31.43 -8.31
C ALA A 95 15.31 31.54 -9.46
N PRO A 96 15.43 30.72 -10.52
CA PRO A 96 14.40 30.70 -11.54
C PRO A 96 13.06 30.34 -10.90
N VAL A 97 11.97 30.95 -11.39
CA VAL A 97 10.62 30.49 -11.04
C VAL A 97 10.57 28.99 -11.34
N PRO A 98 10.17 28.11 -10.39
CA PRO A 98 10.19 26.68 -10.60
C PRO A 98 9.38 26.34 -11.85
N VAL A 99 10.07 25.99 -12.94
CA VAL A 99 9.44 25.38 -14.09
C VAL A 99 9.11 23.98 -13.64
N LEU A 100 7.88 23.78 -13.15
CA LEU A 100 7.31 22.46 -12.96
C LEU A 100 7.38 21.76 -14.31
N LEU A 101 8.42 20.94 -14.51
CA LEU A 101 8.46 20.02 -15.65
C LEU A 101 7.13 19.27 -15.62
N PRO A 102 6.30 19.37 -16.66
CA PRO A 102 5.06 18.64 -16.72
C PRO A 102 5.38 17.18 -16.43
N LYS A 103 4.76 16.59 -15.39
CA LYS A 103 4.79 15.14 -15.24
C LYS A 103 4.33 14.59 -16.57
N ALA A 104 5.16 13.79 -17.24
CA ALA A 104 4.73 13.07 -18.43
C ALA A 104 3.37 12.48 -18.11
N ALA A 105 2.34 12.86 -18.87
CA ALA A 105 0.97 12.51 -18.56
C ALA A 105 0.87 10.99 -18.47
N VAL A 106 0.79 10.47 -17.24
CA VAL A 106 0.59 9.04 -17.05
C VAL A 106 -0.84 8.79 -17.46
N ARG A 107 -1.04 8.10 -18.59
CA ARG A 107 -2.36 7.66 -19.02
C ARG A 107 -2.82 6.58 -18.06
N GLU A 108 -3.52 6.97 -17.00
CA GLU A 108 -4.23 6.01 -16.15
C GLU A 108 -5.34 5.36 -16.98
N ALA A 109 -5.44 4.04 -16.91
CA ALA A 109 -6.47 3.32 -17.63
C ALA A 109 -7.81 3.44 -16.89
N LYS A 110 -8.93 3.23 -17.61
CA LYS A 110 -10.21 2.97 -16.93
C LYS A 110 -10.11 1.61 -16.24
N ARG A 111 -10.62 1.52 -15.01
CA ARG A 111 -10.69 0.24 -14.28
C ARG A 111 -11.50 -0.78 -15.08
N ALA A 112 -10.97 -1.99 -15.19
CA ALA A 112 -11.63 -3.11 -15.82
C ALA A 112 -12.90 -3.51 -15.06
N ASN A 113 -13.81 -4.20 -15.72
CA ASN A 113 -15.01 -4.71 -15.05
C ASN A 113 -14.65 -5.84 -14.06
N ALA A 114 -15.56 -6.13 -13.12
CA ALA A 114 -15.31 -7.06 -12.03
C ALA A 114 -14.97 -8.50 -12.50
N LEU A 115 -15.55 -8.96 -13.61
CA LEU A 115 -15.31 -10.30 -14.17
C LEU A 115 -13.92 -10.41 -14.79
N ALA A 116 -13.49 -9.39 -15.54
CA ALA A 116 -12.15 -9.35 -16.13
C ALA A 116 -11.06 -9.31 -15.04
N ILE A 117 -11.32 -8.58 -13.94
CA ILE A 117 -10.44 -8.55 -12.76
C ILE A 117 -10.37 -9.93 -12.11
N ASP A 118 -11.52 -10.56 -11.86
CA ASP A 118 -11.60 -11.89 -11.24
C ASP A 118 -10.86 -12.94 -12.08
N GLN A 119 -11.18 -13.04 -13.38
CA GLN A 119 -10.54 -13.97 -14.31
C GLN A 119 -9.02 -13.80 -14.32
N THR A 120 -8.53 -12.56 -14.39
CA THR A 120 -7.10 -12.27 -14.45
C THR A 120 -6.39 -12.66 -13.16
N PHE A 121 -6.97 -12.35 -11.99
CA PHE A 121 -6.36 -12.72 -10.72
C PHE A 121 -6.43 -14.22 -10.45
N ARG A 122 -7.55 -14.90 -10.77
CA ARG A 122 -7.64 -16.37 -10.64
C ARG A 122 -6.61 -17.06 -11.51
N THR A 123 -6.45 -16.61 -12.75
CA THR A 123 -5.43 -17.14 -13.67
C THR A 123 -4.03 -16.87 -13.13
N LEU A 124 -3.75 -15.66 -12.62
CA LEU A 124 -2.47 -15.35 -11.97
C LEU A 124 -2.17 -16.29 -10.80
N LEU A 125 -3.12 -16.44 -9.87
CA LEU A 125 -2.93 -17.26 -8.66
C LEU A 125 -2.79 -18.75 -9.00
N ALA A 126 -3.50 -19.25 -10.01
CA ALA A 126 -3.37 -20.64 -10.47
C ALA A 126 -1.96 -20.99 -11.00
N LEU A 127 -1.21 -19.99 -11.51
CA LEU A 127 0.15 -20.18 -12.02
C LEU A 127 1.23 -20.13 -10.94
N LEU A 128 0.89 -19.74 -9.72
CA LEU A 128 1.86 -19.49 -8.67
C LEU A 128 1.85 -20.62 -7.64
N PRO A 129 3.00 -20.98 -7.05
CA PRO A 129 3.07 -21.89 -5.92
C PRO A 129 2.89 -21.15 -4.60
N LEU A 130 2.57 -21.90 -3.54
CA LEU A 130 2.69 -21.44 -2.16
C LEU A 130 3.95 -22.06 -1.54
N ALA A 131 4.85 -21.23 -1.02
CA ALA A 131 6.11 -21.68 -0.44
C ALA A 131 5.86 -22.25 0.95
N ASP A 132 6.65 -23.25 1.37
CA ASP A 132 6.46 -23.96 2.64
C ASP A 132 6.49 -23.04 3.86
N SER A 133 7.29 -21.97 3.82
CA SER A 133 7.35 -20.96 4.89
C SER A 133 6.04 -20.17 5.01
N HIS A 134 5.40 -19.83 3.88
CA HIS A 134 4.09 -19.16 3.85
C HIS A 134 2.97 -20.12 4.23
N HIS A 135 3.05 -21.37 3.75
CA HIS A 135 2.14 -22.44 4.15
C HIS A 135 2.17 -22.63 5.68
N SER A 136 3.36 -22.75 6.27
CA SER A 136 3.55 -22.86 7.71
C SER A 136 3.04 -21.63 8.47
N ASP A 137 3.17 -20.42 7.91
CA ASP A 137 2.58 -19.21 8.51
C ASP A 137 1.05 -19.29 8.58
N LEU A 138 0.39 -19.75 7.51
CA LEU A 138 -1.06 -19.91 7.45
C LEU A 138 -1.56 -21.01 8.38
N HIS A 139 -0.84 -22.13 8.47
CA HIS A 139 -1.11 -23.20 9.46
C HIS A 139 -1.03 -22.71 10.89
N ARG A 140 0.02 -21.95 11.24
CA ARG A 140 0.14 -21.35 12.58
C ARG A 140 -1.00 -20.39 12.92
N ARG A 141 -1.68 -19.84 11.92
CA ARG A 141 -2.87 -18.99 12.09
C ARG A 141 -4.15 -19.81 12.25
N GLY A 142 -4.10 -21.13 12.13
CA GLY A 142 -5.23 -22.03 12.34
C GLY A 142 -5.98 -22.46 11.06
N LEU A 143 -5.44 -22.16 9.88
CA LEU A 143 -5.98 -22.64 8.61
C LEU A 143 -5.45 -24.03 8.28
N ASN A 144 -6.30 -24.90 7.72
CA ASN A 144 -5.87 -26.19 7.15
C ASN A 144 -5.63 -26.09 5.63
N ASP A 145 -5.14 -27.16 5.02
CA ASP A 145 -4.77 -27.20 3.59
C ASP A 145 -5.98 -26.88 2.67
N ASP A 146 -7.15 -27.44 2.96
CA ASP A 146 -8.36 -27.19 2.18
C ASP A 146 -8.78 -25.71 2.23
N GLN A 147 -8.72 -25.10 3.42
CA GLN A 147 -9.04 -23.68 3.62
C GLN A 147 -8.01 -22.78 2.94
N ILE A 148 -6.74 -23.15 2.97
CA ILE A 148 -5.65 -22.43 2.29
C ILE A 148 -5.88 -22.43 0.78
N GLU A 149 -6.22 -23.60 0.23
CA GLU A 149 -6.44 -23.76 -1.21
C GLU A 149 -7.71 -23.04 -1.66
N GLN A 150 -8.82 -23.19 -0.94
CA GLN A 150 -10.08 -22.47 -1.22
C GLN A 150 -9.91 -20.94 -1.17
N SER A 151 -9.01 -20.45 -0.31
CA SER A 151 -8.73 -19.02 -0.16
C SER A 151 -7.72 -18.47 -1.18
N LEU A 152 -7.15 -19.33 -2.03
CA LEU A 152 -6.22 -18.99 -3.11
C LEU A 152 -4.93 -18.27 -2.65
N TYR A 153 -4.41 -18.58 -1.46
CA TYR A 153 -3.14 -18.01 -1.01
C TYR A 153 -1.98 -18.52 -1.88
N ARG A 154 -1.15 -17.60 -2.39
CA ARG A 154 0.01 -17.91 -3.24
C ARG A 154 1.18 -16.97 -2.97
N SER A 155 2.40 -17.46 -3.16
CA SER A 155 3.60 -16.65 -2.95
C SER A 155 3.80 -15.65 -4.07
N VAL A 156 4.27 -14.45 -3.73
CA VAL A 156 4.71 -13.48 -4.71
C VAL A 156 5.99 -14.01 -5.37
N PRO A 157 6.06 -14.11 -6.71
CA PRO A 157 7.24 -14.62 -7.38
C PRO A 157 8.42 -13.65 -7.20
N ALA A 158 9.64 -14.20 -7.04
CA ALA A 158 10.84 -13.40 -6.83
C ALA A 158 11.25 -12.61 -8.08
N PHE A 159 10.92 -13.10 -9.28
CA PHE A 159 11.23 -12.49 -10.58
C PHE A 159 10.23 -12.96 -11.64
N GLY A 160 10.45 -12.62 -12.91
CA GLY A 160 9.63 -13.12 -14.02
C GLY A 160 8.31 -12.39 -14.25
N TYR A 161 8.09 -11.22 -13.65
CA TYR A 161 6.83 -10.46 -13.74
C TYR A 161 6.36 -10.16 -15.17
N ARG A 162 7.31 -9.92 -16.09
CA ARG A 162 7.01 -9.70 -17.52
C ARG A 162 6.59 -10.99 -18.23
N ALA A 163 7.27 -12.10 -17.93
CA ALA A 163 6.92 -13.40 -18.48
C ALA A 163 5.53 -13.84 -17.99
N LEU A 164 5.24 -13.65 -16.70
CA LEU A 164 3.91 -13.90 -16.13
C LEU A 164 2.84 -13.03 -16.80
N ALA A 165 3.08 -11.73 -16.98
CA ALA A 165 2.15 -10.86 -17.68
C ALA A 165 1.93 -11.29 -19.14
N ALA A 166 2.98 -11.69 -19.87
CA ALA A 166 2.86 -12.20 -21.22
C ALA A 166 2.06 -13.51 -21.27
N GLN A 167 2.29 -14.42 -20.33
CA GLN A 167 1.55 -15.68 -20.21
C GLN A 167 0.07 -15.44 -19.92
N LEU A 168 -0.27 -14.50 -19.04
CA LEU A 168 -1.67 -14.13 -18.78
C LEU A 168 -2.38 -13.60 -20.04
N LEU A 169 -1.69 -12.77 -20.85
CA LEU A 169 -2.23 -12.31 -22.13
C LEU A 169 -2.45 -13.47 -23.11
N GLN A 170 -1.52 -14.43 -23.18
CA GLN A 170 -1.67 -15.63 -24.01
C GLN A 170 -2.86 -16.50 -23.57
N MET A 171 -3.15 -16.52 -22.26
CA MET A 171 -4.32 -17.19 -21.68
C MET A 171 -5.62 -16.36 -21.80
N GLY A 172 -5.59 -15.24 -22.54
CA GLY A 172 -6.77 -14.41 -22.82
C GLY A 172 -7.18 -13.46 -21.69
N CYS A 173 -6.31 -13.23 -20.69
CA CYS A 173 -6.60 -12.26 -19.63
C CYS A 173 -6.43 -10.82 -20.11
N GLN A 174 -7.28 -9.93 -19.60
CA GLN A 174 -7.12 -8.49 -19.76
C GLN A 174 -6.19 -7.95 -18.67
N LEU A 175 -5.10 -7.27 -19.03
CA LEU A 175 -4.22 -6.62 -18.04
C LEU A 175 -4.50 -5.12 -17.86
N GLU A 176 -4.95 -4.44 -18.92
CA GLU A 176 -5.26 -3.01 -18.85
C GLU A 176 -6.45 -2.76 -17.94
N GLY A 177 -6.29 -1.85 -16.97
CA GLY A 177 -7.35 -1.57 -16.01
C GLY A 177 -7.49 -2.60 -14.88
N VAL A 178 -6.65 -3.65 -14.82
CA VAL A 178 -6.60 -4.59 -13.69
C VAL A 178 -5.55 -4.12 -12.66
N PRO A 179 -5.91 -3.99 -11.37
CA PRO A 179 -4.96 -3.54 -10.36
C PRO A 179 -3.69 -4.37 -10.29
N GLY A 180 -2.55 -3.69 -10.23
CA GLY A 180 -1.24 -4.34 -10.14
C GLY A 180 -0.58 -4.55 -11.48
N PHE A 181 -1.27 -4.40 -12.61
CA PHE A 181 -0.66 -4.49 -13.94
C PHE A 181 -0.45 -3.10 -14.55
N TYR A 182 0.68 -2.92 -15.21
CA TYR A 182 1.00 -1.67 -15.91
C TYR A 182 1.98 -1.90 -17.06
N ARG A 183 2.10 -0.93 -17.95
CA ARG A 183 3.09 -0.93 -19.05
C ARG A 183 4.41 -0.33 -18.59
N ALA A 184 5.49 -1.09 -18.75
CA ALA A 184 6.85 -0.61 -18.57
C ALA A 184 7.26 0.38 -19.67
N LYS A 185 8.44 0.97 -19.55
CA LYS A 185 8.95 1.98 -20.50
C LYS A 185 9.10 1.45 -21.93
N ASP A 186 9.39 0.17 -22.08
CA ASP A 186 9.49 -0.54 -23.36
C ASP A 186 8.12 -0.98 -23.91
N GLY A 187 7.02 -0.60 -23.26
CA GLY A 187 5.65 -0.95 -23.65
C GLY A 187 5.20 -2.32 -23.16
N SER A 188 6.09 -3.17 -22.63
CA SER A 188 5.73 -4.50 -22.12
C SER A 188 4.86 -4.41 -20.87
N TRP A 189 3.89 -5.33 -20.74
CA TRP A 189 3.12 -5.47 -19.50
C TRP A 189 3.98 -6.11 -18.40
N THR A 190 3.78 -5.66 -17.17
CA THR A 190 4.43 -6.23 -15.99
C THR A 190 3.52 -6.10 -14.76
N LEU A 191 3.79 -6.94 -13.76
CA LEU A 191 3.17 -6.92 -12.44
C LEU A 191 3.90 -5.94 -11.50
N ALA A 192 3.15 -5.23 -10.66
CA ALA A 192 3.62 -4.24 -9.68
C ALA A 192 4.16 -4.89 -8.39
N CYS A 193 4.94 -5.95 -8.56
CA CYS A 193 5.68 -6.62 -7.50
C CYS A 193 7.16 -6.23 -7.53
N THR A 194 7.90 -6.53 -6.46
CA THR A 194 9.33 -6.27 -6.41
C THR A 194 10.03 -7.33 -5.55
N PRO A 195 11.25 -7.77 -5.94
CA PRO A 195 12.02 -8.73 -5.14
C PRO A 195 12.39 -8.18 -3.76
N ARG A 196 12.29 -6.86 -3.55
CA ARG A 196 12.56 -6.21 -2.26
C ARG A 196 11.39 -6.28 -1.27
N ARG A 197 10.22 -6.77 -1.71
CA ARG A 197 8.99 -6.90 -0.92
C ARG A 197 8.35 -8.23 -1.27
N THR A 198 9.05 -9.30 -0.92
CA THR A 198 8.55 -10.67 -0.99
C THR A 198 7.41 -10.87 0.02
N GLY A 199 6.65 -11.94 -0.17
CA GLY A 199 5.49 -12.24 0.63
C GLY A 199 4.56 -13.22 -0.05
N TYR A 200 3.31 -13.25 0.43
CA TYR A 200 2.22 -13.96 -0.23
C TYR A 200 1.01 -13.06 -0.47
N PHE A 201 0.29 -13.35 -1.55
CA PHE A 201 -0.96 -12.70 -1.88
C PHE A 201 -2.04 -13.11 -0.89
N VAL A 202 -2.82 -12.14 -0.44
CA VAL A 202 -4.04 -12.29 0.35
C VAL A 202 -5.21 -11.83 -0.53
N PRO A 203 -5.95 -12.78 -1.13
CA PRO A 203 -7.06 -12.51 -2.03
C PRO A 203 -8.23 -11.76 -1.35
N VAL A 204 -8.90 -10.88 -2.11
CA VAL A 204 -10.04 -10.08 -1.63
C VAL A 204 -11.27 -10.34 -2.49
N PHE A 205 -12.26 -11.03 -1.94
CA PHE A 205 -13.48 -11.42 -2.64
C PHE A 205 -14.64 -10.46 -2.32
N SER A 206 -15.45 -10.16 -3.32
CA SER A 206 -16.74 -9.50 -3.12
C SER A 206 -17.76 -10.46 -2.52
N VAL A 207 -18.90 -9.94 -2.07
CA VAL A 207 -20.05 -10.75 -1.60
C VAL A 207 -20.53 -11.73 -2.68
N GLY A 208 -20.41 -11.35 -3.96
CA GLY A 208 -20.75 -12.22 -5.11
C GLY A 208 -19.67 -13.26 -5.45
N GLY A 209 -18.63 -13.42 -4.64
CA GLY A 209 -17.57 -14.41 -4.86
C GLY A 209 -16.53 -14.03 -5.91
N LEU A 210 -16.56 -12.79 -6.44
CA LEU A 210 -15.58 -12.32 -7.42
C LEU A 210 -14.33 -11.77 -6.72
N LEU A 211 -13.16 -12.18 -7.18
CA LEU A 211 -11.87 -11.68 -6.72
C LEU A 211 -11.64 -10.26 -7.26
N GLN A 212 -11.57 -9.27 -6.38
CA GLN A 212 -11.53 -7.83 -6.73
C GLN A 212 -10.16 -7.17 -6.49
N GLY A 213 -9.22 -7.90 -5.89
CA GLY A 213 -7.90 -7.41 -5.57
C GLY A 213 -7.10 -8.41 -4.75
N CYS A 214 -5.84 -8.07 -4.50
CA CYS A 214 -4.98 -8.79 -3.58
C CYS A 214 -4.22 -7.80 -2.70
N GLN A 215 -4.15 -8.08 -1.41
CA GLN A 215 -3.08 -7.55 -0.57
C GLN A 215 -1.86 -8.47 -0.69
N ILE A 216 -0.69 -7.97 -0.30
CA ILE A 216 0.54 -8.74 -0.15
C ILE A 216 0.91 -8.65 1.32
N ARG A 217 0.93 -9.79 2.01
CA ARG A 217 1.53 -9.93 3.33
C ARG A 217 3.04 -10.00 3.14
N VAL A 218 3.76 -8.95 3.56
CA VAL A 218 5.21 -8.85 3.32
C VAL A 218 5.99 -9.68 4.34
N ASP A 219 6.98 -10.46 3.90
CA ASP A 219 7.80 -11.31 4.77
C ASP A 219 8.57 -10.48 5.82
N HIS A 220 9.24 -9.44 5.32
CA HIS A 220 10.08 -8.56 6.11
C HIS A 220 9.53 -7.12 6.05
N PRO A 221 8.50 -6.79 6.84
CA PRO A 221 8.05 -5.41 6.97
C PRO A 221 9.19 -4.59 7.58
N GLY A 222 9.63 -3.53 6.91
CA GLY A 222 10.61 -2.61 7.49
C GLY A 222 10.04 -1.92 8.73
N GLU A 223 10.90 -1.31 9.57
CA GLU A 223 10.52 -0.68 10.84
C GLU A 223 9.38 0.35 10.75
N SER A 224 9.22 0.99 9.57
CA SER A 224 8.15 1.96 9.27
C SER A 224 7.19 1.49 8.16
N GLY A 225 7.32 0.25 7.71
CA GLY A 225 6.51 -0.35 6.64
C GLY A 225 5.30 -1.11 7.19
N GLY A 226 4.16 -1.02 6.49
CA GLY A 226 2.99 -1.83 6.80
C GLY A 226 3.24 -3.32 6.53
N LYS A 227 2.72 -4.19 7.40
CA LYS A 227 2.73 -5.66 7.22
C LYS A 227 1.99 -6.14 5.97
N TYR A 228 1.06 -5.32 5.50
CA TYR A 228 0.24 -5.55 4.31
C TYR A 228 0.32 -4.36 3.38
N ILE A 229 0.45 -4.63 2.08
CA ILE A 229 0.40 -3.62 1.01
C ILE A 229 -0.57 -4.07 -0.07
N TRP A 230 -1.25 -3.14 -0.72
CA TRP A 230 -2.09 -3.48 -1.86
C TRP A 230 -1.24 -3.77 -3.09
N LEU A 231 -1.60 -4.84 -3.82
CA LEU A 231 -1.16 -5.01 -5.20
C LEU A 231 -1.87 -3.94 -6.05
N SER A 232 -1.15 -2.87 -6.35
CA SER A 232 -1.69 -1.67 -6.98
C SER A 232 -0.70 -1.10 -7.99
N SER A 233 -1.25 -0.55 -9.06
CA SER A 233 -0.53 0.06 -10.19
C SER A 233 -0.89 1.54 -10.33
N ALA A 234 -1.41 2.16 -9.28
CA ALA A 234 -1.73 3.59 -9.26
C ALA A 234 -0.52 4.42 -9.72
N GLU A 235 -0.76 5.49 -10.48
CA GLU A 235 0.28 6.39 -10.98
C GLU A 235 1.30 5.71 -11.93
N ARG A 236 0.96 4.54 -12.50
CA ARG A 236 1.73 3.84 -13.55
C ARG A 236 1.01 3.89 -14.89
N ASN A 237 1.78 3.83 -15.99
CA ASN A 237 1.23 3.89 -17.34
C ASN A 237 0.30 2.71 -17.63
N GLY A 238 -0.96 2.99 -17.99
CA GLY A 238 -1.99 1.96 -18.18
C GLY A 238 -2.42 1.24 -16.89
N GLY A 239 -1.93 1.71 -15.74
CA GLY A 239 -2.23 1.14 -14.43
C GLY A 239 -3.44 1.79 -13.78
N VAL A 240 -3.97 1.11 -12.75
CA VAL A 240 -5.04 1.60 -11.89
C VAL A 240 -4.74 1.38 -10.42
N THR A 241 -5.41 2.15 -9.56
CA THR A 241 -5.44 1.87 -8.12
C THR A 241 -6.17 0.57 -7.81
N SER A 242 -5.72 -0.16 -6.80
CA SER A 242 -6.48 -1.25 -6.19
C SER A 242 -7.82 -0.77 -5.64
N GLY A 243 -7.91 0.51 -5.26
CA GLY A 243 -8.94 0.97 -4.33
C GLY A 243 -8.76 0.29 -2.98
N SER A 244 -9.88 0.08 -2.28
CA SER A 244 -9.94 -0.66 -1.02
C SER A 244 -11.19 -1.55 -0.98
N PRO A 245 -11.29 -2.57 -1.86
CA PRO A 245 -12.44 -3.46 -1.86
C PRO A 245 -12.59 -4.15 -0.50
N VAL A 246 -13.84 -4.37 -0.09
CA VAL A 246 -14.17 -5.12 1.12
C VAL A 246 -14.07 -6.61 0.79
N HIS A 247 -13.38 -7.36 1.65
CA HIS A 247 -13.32 -8.82 1.57
C HIS A 247 -14.55 -9.42 2.23
N PHE A 248 -15.20 -10.37 1.57
CA PHE A 248 -16.25 -11.21 2.15
C PHE A 248 -15.81 -12.68 2.19
N VAL A 249 -16.15 -13.37 3.28
CA VAL A 249 -15.94 -14.81 3.46
C VAL A 249 -17.09 -15.35 4.31
N GLY A 250 -17.63 -16.50 3.90
CA GLY A 250 -18.79 -17.13 4.53
C GLY A 250 -19.99 -17.23 3.61
N ASN A 251 -21.17 -17.37 4.19
CA ASN A 251 -22.43 -17.55 3.50
C ASN A 251 -23.20 -16.21 3.41
N PRO A 252 -23.44 -15.67 2.20
CA PRO A 252 -24.14 -14.38 2.06
C PRO A 252 -25.60 -14.41 2.54
N ALA A 253 -26.19 -15.60 2.68
CA ALA A 253 -27.55 -15.79 3.18
C ALA A 253 -27.66 -15.80 4.72
N ASP A 254 -26.54 -15.69 5.44
CA ASP A 254 -26.57 -15.65 6.91
C ASP A 254 -27.30 -14.38 7.41
N ALA A 255 -28.08 -14.54 8.48
CA ALA A 255 -28.80 -13.42 9.09
C ALA A 255 -27.86 -12.38 9.76
N THR A 256 -26.61 -12.77 10.03
CA THR A 256 -25.64 -11.99 10.78
C THR A 256 -24.29 -11.98 10.06
N VAL A 257 -23.69 -10.80 9.91
CA VAL A 257 -22.32 -10.65 9.43
C VAL A 257 -21.44 -9.95 10.45
N TRP A 258 -20.21 -10.39 10.57
CA TRP A 258 -19.19 -9.79 11.42
C TRP A 258 -18.27 -8.88 10.59
N ILE A 259 -17.80 -7.77 11.15
CA ILE A 259 -16.93 -6.83 10.43
C ILE A 259 -15.64 -6.65 11.21
N THR A 260 -14.51 -6.93 10.57
CA THR A 260 -13.17 -6.79 11.17
C THR A 260 -12.18 -6.08 10.24
N GLU A 261 -10.94 -5.88 10.71
CA GLU A 261 -9.85 -5.26 9.96
C GLU A 261 -8.88 -6.30 9.40
N GLY A 262 -8.71 -6.31 8.09
CA GLY A 262 -7.75 -7.16 7.39
C GLY A 262 -8.41 -8.41 6.78
N PRO A 263 -8.28 -8.63 5.46
CA PRO A 263 -8.83 -9.80 4.79
C PRO A 263 -8.35 -11.14 5.37
N LEU A 264 -7.04 -11.31 5.62
CA LEU A 264 -6.51 -12.56 6.21
C LEU A 264 -7.12 -12.86 7.58
N LYS A 265 -7.32 -11.82 8.40
CA LYS A 265 -7.96 -11.94 9.71
C LYS A 265 -9.40 -12.42 9.58
N ALA A 266 -10.18 -11.81 8.68
CA ALA A 266 -11.55 -12.25 8.42
C ALA A 266 -11.61 -13.71 7.97
N THR A 267 -10.72 -14.13 7.07
CA THR A 267 -10.66 -15.53 6.61
C THR A 267 -10.37 -16.49 7.77
N VAL A 268 -9.35 -16.20 8.59
CA VAL A 268 -9.02 -17.01 9.76
C VAL A 268 -10.18 -17.07 10.75
N ALA A 269 -10.76 -15.91 11.10
CA ALA A 269 -11.87 -15.83 12.02
C ALA A 269 -13.11 -16.58 11.52
N ALA A 270 -13.42 -16.50 10.22
CA ALA A 270 -14.51 -17.25 9.60
C ALA A 270 -14.26 -18.77 9.68
N CYS A 271 -13.04 -19.21 9.37
CA CYS A 271 -12.66 -20.63 9.44
C CYS A 271 -12.70 -21.19 10.87
N LEU A 272 -12.40 -20.37 11.88
CA LEU A 272 -12.40 -20.79 13.28
C LEU A 272 -13.79 -20.74 13.94
N SER A 273 -14.65 -19.79 13.55
CA SER A 273 -15.95 -19.57 14.19
C SER A 273 -17.15 -20.09 13.39
N GLY A 274 -16.99 -20.33 12.09
CA GLY A 274 -18.09 -20.63 11.18
C GLY A 274 -19.00 -19.44 10.87
N HIS A 275 -18.67 -18.22 11.34
CA HIS A 275 -19.44 -17.01 11.02
C HIS A 275 -19.02 -16.39 9.69
N SER A 276 -19.94 -15.66 9.06
CA SER A 276 -19.65 -14.82 7.90
C SER A 276 -19.00 -13.50 8.29
N PHE A 277 -17.94 -13.11 7.57
CA PHE A 277 -17.18 -11.89 7.83
C PHE A 277 -17.07 -10.98 6.60
N LEU A 278 -17.14 -9.68 6.86
CA LEU A 278 -16.61 -8.61 6.03
C LEU A 278 -15.30 -8.11 6.63
N ALA A 279 -14.34 -7.77 5.77
CA ALA A 279 -13.07 -7.17 6.16
C ALA A 279 -12.79 -5.89 5.39
N VAL A 280 -12.55 -4.81 6.13
CA VAL A 280 -11.98 -3.58 5.58
C VAL A 280 -10.46 -3.61 5.70
N ALA A 281 -9.74 -3.01 4.76
CA ALA A 281 -8.26 -3.02 4.77
C ALA A 281 -7.61 -2.13 5.85
N GLY A 282 -8.41 -1.37 6.58
CA GLY A 282 -8.03 -0.65 7.79
C GLY A 282 -9.22 0.12 8.35
N ALA A 283 -9.18 0.46 9.64
CA ALA A 283 -10.31 0.95 10.42
C ALA A 283 -11.10 2.12 9.80
N ASN A 284 -10.43 2.95 8.98
CA ASN A 284 -11.02 4.13 8.36
C ASN A 284 -11.23 4.01 6.84
N GLN A 285 -10.97 2.85 6.23
CA GLN A 285 -11.17 2.60 4.80
C GLN A 285 -12.56 1.99 4.53
N LEU A 286 -13.62 2.75 4.84
CA LEU A 286 -15.00 2.26 4.80
C LEU A 286 -15.71 2.51 3.46
N GLY A 287 -15.04 3.06 2.45
CA GLY A 287 -15.68 3.57 1.22
C GLY A 287 -16.51 2.54 0.45
N SER A 288 -16.09 1.26 0.45
CA SER A 288 -16.81 0.17 -0.24
C SER A 288 -17.68 -0.68 0.69
N LEU A 289 -17.76 -0.34 1.97
CA LEU A 289 -18.57 -1.06 2.95
C LEU A 289 -20.08 -0.91 2.73
N PRO A 290 -20.63 0.27 2.36
CA PRO A 290 -22.06 0.42 2.09
C PRO A 290 -22.55 -0.55 1.00
N ASP A 291 -21.81 -0.69 -0.10
CA ASP A 291 -22.20 -1.57 -1.22
C ASP A 291 -22.22 -3.05 -0.80
N ALA A 292 -21.22 -3.47 -0.03
CA ALA A 292 -21.16 -4.84 0.49
C ALA A 292 -22.30 -5.13 1.47
N LEU A 293 -22.62 -4.20 2.37
CA LEU A 293 -23.74 -4.32 3.29
C LEU A 293 -25.09 -4.32 2.55
N ALA A 294 -25.26 -3.47 1.54
CA ALA A 294 -26.48 -3.45 0.73
C ALA A 294 -26.69 -4.79 0.01
N CYS A 295 -25.61 -5.37 -0.52
CA CYS A 295 -25.63 -6.68 -1.15
C CYS A 295 -26.07 -7.78 -0.17
N LEU A 296 -25.43 -7.87 1.01
CA LEU A 296 -25.82 -8.83 2.06
C LEU A 296 -27.25 -8.62 2.56
N LYS A 297 -27.71 -7.38 2.66
CA LYS A 297 -29.10 -7.08 3.03
C LYS A 297 -30.10 -7.66 2.03
N GLY A 298 -29.75 -7.59 0.74
CA GLY A 298 -30.49 -8.21 -0.36
C GLY A 298 -30.56 -9.75 -0.25
N PHE A 299 -29.51 -10.38 0.26
CA PHE A 299 -29.49 -11.81 0.57
C PHE A 299 -30.19 -12.20 1.89
N GLY A 300 -30.68 -11.23 2.66
CA GLY A 300 -31.44 -11.49 3.88
C GLY A 300 -30.71 -11.17 5.19
N CYS A 301 -29.46 -10.70 5.15
CA CYS A 301 -28.74 -10.27 6.35
C CYS A 301 -29.49 -9.15 7.08
N ARG A 302 -29.56 -9.22 8.42
CA ARG A 302 -30.26 -8.25 9.29
C ARG A 302 -29.40 -7.73 10.44
N ASN A 303 -28.35 -8.47 10.82
CA ASN A 303 -27.52 -8.14 11.97
C ASN A 303 -26.07 -7.88 11.56
N VAL A 304 -25.44 -6.90 12.21
CA VAL A 304 -24.02 -6.57 12.05
C VAL A 304 -23.31 -6.63 13.40
N CYS A 305 -22.22 -7.38 13.47
CA CYS A 305 -21.33 -7.48 14.62
C CYS A 305 -20.00 -6.79 14.32
N GLU A 306 -19.69 -5.69 15.00
CA GLU A 306 -18.40 -5.00 14.88
C GLU A 306 -17.34 -5.70 15.74
N ALA A 307 -16.25 -6.15 15.11
CA ALA A 307 -15.19 -6.94 15.71
C ALA A 307 -13.78 -6.46 15.26
N PHE A 308 -13.56 -5.15 15.23
CA PHE A 308 -12.23 -4.54 15.08
C PHE A 308 -11.37 -4.84 16.29
N ASP A 309 -10.05 -4.74 16.09
CA ASP A 309 -9.01 -5.07 17.07
C ASP A 309 -9.26 -4.39 18.43
N MET A 310 -8.89 -5.09 19.49
CA MET A 310 -9.07 -4.58 20.86
C MET A 310 -8.17 -3.39 21.19
N ASP A 311 -7.21 -3.04 20.32
CA ASP A 311 -6.47 -1.80 20.43
C ASP A 311 -7.39 -0.56 20.31
N LYS A 312 -8.64 -0.71 19.87
CA LYS A 312 -9.71 0.30 19.99
C LYS A 312 -9.95 0.81 21.41
N LEU A 313 -9.56 0.08 22.45
CA LEU A 313 -9.63 0.57 23.84
C LEU A 313 -8.59 1.66 24.14
N GLN A 314 -7.50 1.72 23.37
CA GLN A 314 -6.37 2.62 23.61
C GLN A 314 -6.09 3.55 22.42
N ASN A 315 -6.57 3.20 21.22
CA ASN A 315 -6.32 3.91 19.98
C ASN A 315 -7.60 4.62 19.49
N PRO A 316 -7.70 5.96 19.66
CA PRO A 316 -8.87 6.73 19.24
C PRO A 316 -9.18 6.61 17.75
N HIS A 317 -8.17 6.36 16.90
CA HIS A 317 -8.40 6.20 15.46
C HIS A 317 -9.12 4.91 15.11
N VAL A 318 -8.84 3.82 15.84
CA VAL A 318 -9.53 2.53 15.66
C VAL A 318 -10.92 2.60 16.28
N ALA A 319 -11.05 3.19 17.47
CA ALA A 319 -12.34 3.44 18.12
C ALA A 319 -13.30 4.25 17.23
N ALA A 320 -12.81 5.33 16.61
CA ALA A 320 -13.58 6.12 15.67
C ALA A 320 -13.98 5.33 14.41
N GLY A 321 -13.12 4.44 13.93
CA GLY A 321 -13.43 3.55 12.81
C GLY A 321 -14.56 2.57 13.15
N ALA A 322 -14.44 1.89 14.30
CA ALA A 322 -15.47 0.98 14.81
C ALA A 322 -16.83 1.67 15.01
N GLN A 323 -16.82 2.88 15.58
CA GLN A 323 -18.04 3.66 15.78
C GLN A 323 -18.71 4.03 14.44
N LYS A 324 -17.93 4.44 13.43
CA LYS A 324 -18.45 4.73 12.08
C LYS A 324 -19.09 3.52 11.42
N VAL A 325 -18.53 2.31 11.63
CA VAL A 325 -19.12 1.07 11.12
C VAL A 325 -20.50 0.83 11.74
N LEU A 326 -20.63 0.98 13.06
CA LEU A 326 -21.89 0.81 13.77
C LEU A 326 -22.93 1.84 13.32
N GLU A 327 -22.54 3.11 13.19
CA GLU A 327 -23.41 4.20 12.72
C GLU A 327 -23.89 3.97 11.28
N LEU A 328 -22.97 3.58 10.39
CA LEU A 328 -23.29 3.25 9.00
C LEU A 328 -24.26 2.06 8.92
N ALA A 329 -23.98 0.96 9.61
CA ALA A 329 -24.86 -0.21 9.59
C ALA A 329 -26.24 0.13 10.18
N LYS A 330 -26.28 0.92 11.26
CA LYS A 330 -27.56 1.36 11.86
C LYS A 330 -28.35 2.26 10.92
N SER A 331 -27.71 3.20 10.21
CA SER A 331 -28.39 4.07 9.23
C SER A 331 -28.92 3.28 8.02
N MET A 332 -28.27 2.17 7.69
CA MET A 332 -28.75 1.21 6.69
C MET A 332 -29.81 0.24 7.22
N GLY A 333 -30.25 0.36 8.48
CA GLY A 333 -31.33 -0.42 9.07
C GLY A 333 -30.94 -1.82 9.56
N PHE A 334 -29.66 -2.05 9.88
CA PHE A 334 -29.22 -3.28 10.55
C PHE A 334 -29.38 -3.17 12.06
N ALA A 335 -29.64 -4.30 12.72
CA ALA A 335 -29.41 -4.42 14.16
C ALA A 335 -27.90 -4.56 14.40
N VAL A 336 -27.33 -3.69 15.24
CA VAL A 336 -25.87 -3.61 15.43
C VAL A 336 -25.45 -4.05 16.82
N ARG A 337 -24.33 -4.76 16.92
CA ARG A 337 -23.67 -5.12 18.18
C ARG A 337 -22.18 -4.85 18.08
N GLN A 338 -21.60 -4.27 19.14
CA GLN A 338 -20.16 -4.19 19.30
C GLN A 338 -19.67 -5.42 20.06
N ILE A 339 -18.70 -6.12 19.51
CA ILE A 339 -18.08 -7.28 20.14
C ILE A 339 -16.77 -6.86 20.81
N ARG A 340 -16.53 -7.43 21.99
CA ARG A 340 -15.31 -7.28 22.78
C ARG A 340 -14.90 -8.64 23.32
N TRP A 341 -13.61 -8.84 23.45
CA TRP A 341 -12.99 -10.03 24.05
C TRP A 341 -11.85 -9.60 24.95
N ASP A 342 -11.15 -10.58 25.53
CA ASP A 342 -9.98 -10.32 26.37
C ASP A 342 -8.91 -9.56 25.57
N PRO A 343 -8.54 -8.33 25.97
CA PRO A 343 -7.62 -7.48 25.22
C PRO A 343 -6.18 -7.98 25.19
N ARG A 344 -5.84 -9.07 25.89
CA ARG A 344 -4.58 -9.80 25.71
C ARG A 344 -4.42 -10.33 24.29
N TYR A 345 -5.52 -10.62 23.60
CA TYR A 345 -5.55 -11.01 22.20
C TYR A 345 -5.88 -9.79 21.34
N LYS A 346 -4.97 -9.43 20.43
CA LYS A 346 -5.10 -8.21 19.64
C LYS A 346 -6.29 -8.29 18.68
N GLY A 347 -6.30 -9.30 17.82
CA GLY A 347 -7.34 -9.52 16.82
C GLY A 347 -8.37 -10.57 17.24
N ILE A 348 -9.51 -10.57 16.55
CA ILE A 348 -10.55 -11.60 16.74
C ILE A 348 -10.05 -12.99 16.31
N ASP A 349 -9.18 -13.06 15.31
CA ASP A 349 -8.50 -14.28 14.87
C ASP A 349 -7.62 -14.86 15.97
N ASP A 350 -6.82 -14.03 16.64
CA ASP A 350 -5.97 -14.45 17.76
C ASP A 350 -6.81 -15.02 18.92
N TYR A 351 -7.92 -14.36 19.24
CA TYR A 351 -8.84 -14.80 20.30
C TYR A 351 -9.56 -16.11 19.97
N LEU A 352 -10.07 -16.25 18.74
CA LEU A 352 -10.73 -17.49 18.30
C LEU A 352 -9.74 -18.65 18.25
N LEU A 353 -8.49 -18.39 17.84
CA LEU A 353 -7.45 -19.41 17.80
C LEU A 353 -7.11 -19.93 19.20
N SER A 354 -7.01 -19.02 20.20
CA SER A 354 -6.76 -19.43 21.59
C SER A 354 -7.90 -20.30 22.13
N LYS A 355 -9.16 -19.99 21.78
CA LYS A 355 -10.33 -20.77 22.18
C LYS A 355 -10.36 -22.18 21.59
N ARG A 356 -9.81 -22.36 20.40
CA ARG A 356 -9.69 -23.69 19.76
C ARG A 356 -8.61 -24.55 20.41
N GLN A 357 -7.57 -23.96 21.00
CA GLN A 357 -6.47 -24.67 21.65
C GLN A 357 -6.79 -25.05 23.11
N GLU A 358 -7.77 -24.38 23.73
CA GLU A 358 -8.27 -24.68 25.08
C GLU A 358 -9.27 -25.84 25.12
N ASN A 359 -9.85 -26.21 23.96
CA ASN A 359 -10.79 -27.33 23.78
C ASN A 359 -10.08 -28.51 23.11
#